data_AF-A0AAD7GWU8-F1
#
_entry.id   AF-A0AAD7GWU8-F1
#
_cell.length_a   1.000
_cell.length_b   1.000
_cell.length_c   1.000
_cell.angle_alpha   90.00
_cell.angle_beta   90.00
_cell.angle_gamma   90.00
#
_symmetry.space_group_name_H-M   'P 1'
#
loop_
_entity.id
_entity.type
_entity.pdbx_description
1 polymer ?
#
loop_
_entity_poly.entity_id
_entity_poly.type
_entity_poly.pdbx_seq_one_letter_code
_entity_poly.pdbx_strand_id
1 'polypeptide(L)'
;LLCWIAIRKLRIIGLFVYMDDFFGWDFLDDLVFYRGKRRPRCQVLLLTLWEFVGCPSEDRKQEHGVTLKIIGFYVDATLGSISLTPESVADILVKIQAFISDVKRQPPLRDWQKLAGHLNWLLNVLPWARPALTERYRKTRGKSHANARIFLNREVIQDLTWLSSVIPEAVGVRFVDALAW
;
A
#
# COMPACT_ATOMS: atom_id res chain seq x y z
N LEU A 1 -0.39 -17.31 13.40
CA LEU A 1 -0.28 -17.75 14.81
C LEU A 1 0.23 -16.63 15.73
N LEU A 2 1.36 -15.99 15.44
CA LEU A 2 1.95 -14.95 16.30
C LEU A 2 1.01 -13.77 16.58
N CYS A 3 0.37 -13.21 15.55
CA CYS A 3 -0.64 -12.15 15.71
C CYS A 3 -1.78 -12.58 16.65
N TRP A 4 -2.26 -13.82 16.53
CA TRP A 4 -3.29 -14.35 17.42
C TRP A 4 -2.81 -14.43 18.88
N ILE A 5 -1.56 -14.85 19.13
CA ILE A 5 -0.98 -14.88 20.48
C ILE A 5 -0.91 -13.47 21.06
N ALA A 6 -0.39 -12.52 20.29
CA ALA A 6 -0.30 -11.11 20.69
C ALA A 6 -1.68 -10.55 21.07
N ILE A 7 -2.71 -10.77 20.25
CA ILE A 7 -4.07 -10.29 20.53
C ILE A 7 -4.69 -11.01 21.73
N ARG A 8 -4.61 -12.36 21.78
CA ARG A 8 -5.37 -13.16 22.76
C ARG A 8 -4.68 -13.31 24.11
N LYS A 9 -3.35 -13.35 24.14
CA LYS A 9 -2.57 -13.60 25.35
C LYS A 9 -1.96 -12.32 25.91
N LEU A 10 -1.48 -11.42 25.03
CA LEU A 10 -0.91 -10.14 25.45
C LEU A 10 -1.91 -8.99 25.41
N ARG A 11 -3.16 -9.24 24.97
CA ARG A 11 -4.25 -8.25 24.90
C ARG A 11 -3.88 -7.00 24.11
N ILE A 12 -3.08 -7.16 23.05
CA ILE A 12 -2.75 -6.07 22.13
C ILE A 12 -3.98 -5.83 21.24
N ILE A 13 -4.76 -4.81 21.58
CA ILE A 13 -5.98 -4.43 20.85
C ILE A 13 -5.58 -3.65 19.59
N GLY A 14 -6.29 -3.85 18.49
CA GLY A 14 -6.03 -3.10 17.26
C GLY A 14 -4.72 -3.48 16.55
N LEU A 15 -4.18 -4.67 16.83
CA LEU A 15 -3.05 -5.22 16.09
C LEU A 15 -3.52 -5.84 14.77
N PHE A 16 -2.90 -5.39 13.69
CA PHE A 16 -3.08 -5.89 12.34
C PHE A 16 -1.78 -6.49 11.83
N VAL A 17 -1.90 -7.41 10.88
CA VAL A 17 -0.76 -8.04 10.22
C VAL A 17 -1.04 -8.19 8.74
N TYR A 18 -0.03 -7.87 7.93
CA TYR A 18 0.00 -8.19 6.51
C TYR A 18 1.36 -8.80 6.20
N MET A 19 1.38 -10.09 5.84
CA MET A 19 2.63 -10.85 5.67
C MET A 19 3.54 -10.76 6.92
N ASP A 20 4.69 -10.10 6.82
CA ASP A 20 5.65 -9.85 7.87
C ASP A 20 5.51 -8.47 8.55
N ASP A 21 4.66 -7.59 8.01
CA ASP A 21 4.39 -6.28 8.58
C ASP A 21 3.31 -6.35 9.67
N PHE A 22 3.68 -5.97 10.90
CA PHE A 22 2.76 -5.80 12.02
C PHE A 22 2.58 -4.31 12.30
N PHE A 23 1.33 -3.88 12.46
CA PHE A 23 0.99 -2.48 12.70
C PHE A 23 -0.27 -2.39 13.56
N GLY A 24 -0.43 -1.28 14.26
CA GLY A 24 -1.58 -1.06 15.14
C GLY A 24 -1.61 0.38 15.62
N TRP A 25 -2.47 0.64 16.60
CA TRP A 25 -2.63 1.95 17.19
C TRP A 25 -2.47 1.88 18.70
N ASP A 26 -2.10 3.00 19.30
CA ASP A 26 -2.04 3.20 20.74
C ASP A 26 -2.35 4.67 21.03
N PHE A 27 -2.65 5.00 22.29
CA PHE A 27 -2.84 6.40 22.69
C PHE A 27 -1.49 7.13 22.73
N LEU A 28 -1.50 8.42 22.37
CA LEU A 28 -0.27 9.21 22.23
C LEU A 28 0.51 9.35 23.55
N ASP A 29 -0.21 9.33 24.67
CA ASP A 29 0.33 9.41 26.03
C ASP A 29 0.71 8.03 26.60
N ASP A 30 0.37 6.94 25.93
CA ASP A 30 0.71 5.57 26.37
C ASP A 30 2.11 5.13 25.93
N LEU A 31 3.12 5.87 26.38
CA LEU A 31 4.52 5.61 26.06
C LEU A 31 5.30 5.04 27.24
N VAL A 32 5.89 3.87 27.04
CA VAL A 32 6.78 3.20 28.01
C VAL A 32 8.23 3.27 27.56
N PHE A 33 9.16 3.26 28.52
CA PHE A 33 10.60 3.26 28.21
C PHE A 33 11.06 1.84 27.89
N TYR A 34 11.64 1.64 26.71
CA TYR A 34 12.12 0.35 26.24
C TYR A 34 13.36 0.52 25.38
N ARG A 35 14.44 -0.20 25.73
CA ARG A 35 15.73 -0.19 25.03
C ARG A 35 16.24 1.23 24.70
N GLY A 36 16.15 2.14 25.67
CA GLY A 36 16.67 3.52 25.53
C GLY A 36 15.73 4.52 24.87
N LYS A 37 14.51 4.13 24.47
CA LYS A 37 13.54 5.01 23.78
C LYS A 37 12.16 4.91 24.40
N ARG A 38 11.36 5.99 24.30
CA ARG A 38 9.92 5.95 24.60
C ARG A 38 9.20 5.36 23.40
N ARG A 39 8.34 4.37 23.63
CA ARG A 39 7.60 3.64 22.59
C ARG A 39 6.17 3.34 23.06
N PRO A 40 5.19 3.22 22.16
CA PRO A 40 3.85 2.74 22.49
C PRO A 40 3.87 1.43 23.27
N ARG A 41 3.05 1.32 24.31
CA ARG A 41 2.97 0.13 25.15
C ARG A 41 2.68 -1.12 24.33
N CYS A 42 1.73 -1.04 23.41
CA CYS A 42 1.38 -2.15 22.52
C CYS A 42 2.56 -2.59 21.64
N GLN A 43 3.36 -1.65 21.14
CA GLN A 43 4.56 -1.95 20.37
C GLN A 43 5.58 -2.70 21.24
N VAL A 44 5.79 -2.27 22.49
CA VAL A 44 6.75 -2.92 23.40
C VAL A 44 6.31 -4.32 23.77
N LEU A 45 5.02 -4.56 24.05
CA LEU A 45 4.50 -5.90 24.30
C LEU A 45 4.77 -6.85 23.11
N LEU A 46 4.60 -6.35 21.89
CA LEU A 46 4.89 -7.14 20.69
C LEU A 46 6.40 -7.42 20.54
N LEU A 47 7.25 -6.44 20.82
CA LEU A 47 8.71 -6.62 20.78
C LEU A 47 9.20 -7.62 21.82
N THR A 48 8.63 -7.61 23.03
CA THR A 48 8.93 -8.61 24.06
C THR A 48 8.47 -10.01 23.63
N LEU A 49 7.36 -10.12 22.89
CA LEU A 49 6.97 -11.40 22.28
C LEU A 49 8.01 -11.88 21.27
N TRP A 50 8.55 -10.98 20.43
CA TRP A 50 9.62 -11.32 19.49
C TRP A 50 10.88 -11.81 20.18
N GLU A 51 11.31 -11.14 21.24
CA GLU A 51 12.43 -11.61 22.08
C GLU A 51 12.15 -13.01 22.63
N PHE A 52 10.95 -13.24 23.17
CA PHE A 52 10.57 -14.51 23.77
C PHE A 52 10.61 -15.68 22.79
N VAL A 53 10.14 -15.47 21.55
CA VAL A 53 10.14 -16.53 20.51
C VAL A 53 11.43 -16.57 19.69
N GLY A 54 12.41 -15.71 19.97
CA GLY A 54 13.64 -15.60 19.20
C GLY A 54 13.45 -15.04 17.78
N CYS A 55 12.37 -14.27 17.55
CA CYS A 55 12.14 -13.59 16.27
C CYS A 55 13.03 -12.33 16.18
N PRO A 56 13.87 -12.19 15.15
CA PRO A 56 14.69 -10.99 15.00
C PRO A 56 13.82 -9.76 14.72
N SER A 57 14.15 -8.64 15.36
CA SER A 57 13.51 -7.35 15.13
C SER A 57 14.57 -6.25 15.03
N GLU A 58 14.57 -5.50 13.93
CA GLU A 58 15.46 -4.35 13.74
C GLU A 58 14.83 -3.10 14.36
N ASP A 59 15.59 -2.36 15.17
CA ASP A 59 15.12 -1.13 15.83
C ASP A 59 14.70 -0.04 14.82
N ARG A 60 15.40 0.04 13.68
CA ARG A 60 15.08 0.96 12.57
C ARG A 60 13.68 0.73 11.99
N LYS A 61 13.17 -0.49 12.03
CA LYS A 61 11.83 -0.85 11.52
C LYS A 61 10.73 -0.59 12.57
N GLN A 62 11.10 -0.27 13.81
CA GLN A 62 10.16 -0.03 14.90
C GLN A 62 9.77 1.44 14.94
N GLU A 63 9.00 1.85 13.94
CA GLU A 63 8.49 3.22 13.81
C GLU A 63 7.20 3.38 14.63
N HIS A 64 6.95 4.59 15.13
CA HIS A 64 5.67 5.00 15.68
C HIS A 64 5.49 6.50 15.50
N GLY A 65 4.24 6.95 15.42
CA GLY A 65 3.92 8.35 15.20
C GLY A 65 2.50 8.54 14.71
N VAL A 66 2.13 9.80 14.54
CA VAL A 66 0.82 10.19 14.01
C VAL A 66 0.68 9.82 12.53
N THR A 67 1.79 9.86 11.80
CA THR A 67 1.82 9.57 10.38
C THR A 67 2.93 8.58 10.06
N LEU A 68 2.59 7.48 9.38
CA LEU A 68 3.49 6.35 9.15
C LEU A 68 3.30 5.75 7.76
N LYS A 69 4.38 5.16 7.23
CA LYS A 69 4.29 4.31 6.05
C LYS A 69 3.95 2.88 6.47
N ILE A 70 2.75 2.42 6.17
CA ILE A 70 2.28 1.05 6.49
C ILE A 70 2.03 0.32 5.18
N ILE A 71 2.67 -0.85 5.00
CA ILE A 71 2.58 -1.71 3.80
C ILE A 71 2.83 -0.99 2.47
N GLY A 72 3.46 0.19 2.47
CA GLY A 72 3.67 1.00 1.26
C GLY A 72 2.68 2.15 1.05
N PHE A 73 1.70 2.33 1.95
CA PHE A 73 0.81 3.48 1.97
C PHE A 73 1.16 4.46 3.08
N TYR A 74 0.85 5.73 2.86
CA TYR A 74 0.97 6.77 3.87
C TYR A 74 -0.31 6.82 4.69
N VAL A 75 -0.22 6.52 5.99
CA VAL A 75 -1.34 6.49 6.92
C VAL A 75 -1.21 7.68 7.85
N ASP A 76 -2.22 8.54 7.87
CA ASP A 76 -2.30 9.71 8.75
C ASP A 76 -3.44 9.50 9.75
N ALA A 77 -3.07 9.34 11.03
CA ALA A 77 -4.01 9.10 12.11
C ALA A 77 -4.79 10.37 12.52
N THR A 78 -4.22 11.57 12.30
CA THR A 78 -4.90 12.84 12.62
C THR A 78 -5.99 13.15 11.60
N LEU A 79 -5.66 13.00 10.31
CA LEU A 79 -6.62 13.18 9.21
C LEU A 79 -7.53 11.97 9.03
N GLY A 80 -7.19 10.84 9.66
CA GLY A 80 -7.86 9.58 9.47
C GLY A 80 -7.84 9.16 8.00
N SER A 81 -6.67 9.13 7.37
CA SER A 81 -6.56 8.85 5.93
C SER A 81 -5.46 7.86 5.57
N ILE A 82 -5.64 7.15 4.45
CA ILE A 82 -4.65 6.32 3.78
C ILE A 82 -4.47 6.85 2.37
N SER A 83 -3.26 7.27 2.02
CA SER A 83 -2.89 7.76 0.70
C SER A 83 -1.62 7.11 0.18
N LEU A 84 -1.21 7.50 -1.03
CA LEU A 84 0.07 7.10 -1.59
C LEU A 84 1.18 7.96 -1.01
N THR A 85 2.38 7.38 -0.88
CA THR A 85 3.56 8.20 -0.64
C THR A 85 3.91 8.99 -1.92
N PRO A 86 4.54 10.18 -1.81
CA PRO A 86 5.00 10.94 -2.97
C PRO A 86 5.89 10.13 -3.91
N GLU A 87 6.74 9.25 -3.36
CA GLU A 87 7.62 8.38 -4.14
C GLU A 87 6.81 7.33 -4.91
N SER A 88 5.75 6.80 -4.31
CA SER A 88 4.86 5.83 -4.95
C SER A 88 4.07 6.47 -6.09
N VAL A 89 3.66 7.74 -5.93
CA VAL A 89 3.06 8.55 -7.01
C VAL A 89 4.05 8.74 -8.15
N ALA A 90 5.28 9.20 -7.86
CA ALA A 90 6.29 9.41 -8.89
C ALA A 90 6.62 8.11 -9.65
N ASP A 91 6.82 7.00 -8.93
CA ASP A 91 7.12 5.69 -9.50
C ASP A 91 6.00 5.18 -10.43
N ILE A 92 4.72 5.31 -10.04
CA ILE A 92 3.63 4.83 -10.89
C ILE A 92 3.45 5.69 -12.14
N LEU A 93 3.65 6.99 -12.05
CA LEU A 93 3.59 7.89 -13.21
C LEU A 93 4.69 7.57 -14.22
N VAL A 94 5.92 7.31 -13.74
CA VAL A 94 7.03 6.86 -14.60
C VAL A 94 6.69 5.55 -15.31
N LYS A 95 6.10 4.58 -14.59
CA LYS A 95 5.71 3.28 -15.16
C LYS A 95 4.60 3.41 -16.20
N ILE A 96 3.58 4.23 -15.94
CA ILE A 96 2.52 4.50 -16.91
C ILE A 96 3.10 5.17 -18.16
N GLN A 97 3.92 6.20 -17.98
CA GLN A 97 4.52 6.93 -19.09
C GLN A 97 5.42 6.02 -19.95
N ALA A 98 6.28 5.22 -19.32
CA ALA A 98 7.14 4.27 -20.02
C ALA A 98 6.32 3.23 -20.81
N PHE A 99 5.19 2.79 -20.26
CA PHE A 99 4.32 1.83 -20.93
C PHE A 99 3.59 2.42 -22.15
N ILE A 100 3.08 3.66 -22.05
CA ILE A 100 2.40 4.34 -23.17
C ILE A 100 3.39 4.78 -24.25
N SER A 101 4.61 5.16 -23.87
CA SER A 101 5.66 5.62 -24.78
C SER A 101 6.40 4.49 -25.52
N ASP A 102 5.93 3.24 -25.45
CA ASP A 102 6.52 2.14 -26.23
C ASP A 102 6.53 2.50 -27.73
N VAL A 103 7.73 2.56 -28.31
CA VAL A 103 7.95 3.01 -29.70
C VAL A 103 7.15 2.17 -30.69
N LYS A 104 7.01 0.87 -30.42
CA LYS A 104 6.27 -0.07 -31.28
C LYS A 104 4.79 -0.14 -30.94
N ARG A 105 4.35 0.56 -29.88
CA ARG A 105 3.03 0.48 -29.24
C ARG A 105 2.59 -0.95 -28.98
N GLN A 106 3.53 -1.85 -28.71
CA GLN A 106 3.32 -3.30 -28.58
C GLN A 106 4.11 -3.88 -27.40
N PRO A 107 3.88 -3.39 -26.16
CA PRO A 107 4.51 -3.99 -25.00
C PRO A 107 4.14 -5.49 -24.91
N PRO A 108 5.10 -6.34 -24.51
CA PRO A 108 4.83 -7.76 -24.31
C PRO A 108 3.86 -7.97 -23.15
N LEU A 109 3.04 -9.03 -23.18
CA LEU A 109 2.02 -9.32 -22.15
C LEU A 109 2.55 -9.21 -20.71
N ARG A 110 3.78 -9.63 -20.46
CA ARG A 110 4.42 -9.49 -19.14
C ARG A 110 4.44 -8.05 -18.62
N ASP A 111 4.63 -7.06 -19.49
CA ASP A 111 4.70 -5.66 -19.11
C ASP A 111 3.28 -5.11 -18.84
N TRP A 112 2.27 -5.60 -19.57
CA TRP A 112 0.87 -5.36 -19.23
C TRP A 112 0.52 -5.87 -17.83
N GLN A 113 0.97 -7.09 -17.51
CA GLN A 113 0.74 -7.74 -16.21
C GLN A 113 1.52 -7.08 -15.07
N LYS A 114 2.76 -6.64 -15.30
CA LYS A 114 3.55 -5.88 -14.31
C LYS A 114 2.88 -4.56 -13.97
N LEU A 115 2.47 -3.79 -14.98
CA LEU A 115 1.68 -2.57 -14.76
C LEU A 115 0.34 -2.90 -14.08
N ALA A 116 -0.22 -4.10 -14.31
CA ALA A 116 -1.40 -4.58 -13.60
C ALA A 116 -1.21 -4.77 -12.12
N GLY A 117 -0.12 -5.43 -11.72
CA GLY A 117 0.23 -5.55 -10.32
C GLY A 117 0.34 -4.19 -9.65
N HIS A 118 1.10 -3.27 -10.25
CA HIS A 118 1.29 -1.94 -9.66
C HIS A 118 -0.01 -1.13 -9.54
N LEU A 119 -0.83 -1.11 -10.59
CA LEU A 119 -2.09 -0.38 -10.54
C LEU A 119 -3.11 -1.05 -9.62
N ASN A 120 -3.19 -2.38 -9.55
CA ASN A 120 -4.06 -3.04 -8.59
C ASN A 120 -3.68 -2.71 -7.15
N TRP A 121 -2.39 -2.59 -6.85
CA TRP A 121 -1.93 -2.17 -5.53
C TRP A 121 -2.42 -0.77 -5.18
N LEU A 122 -2.21 0.19 -6.09
CA LEU A 122 -2.69 1.56 -6.01
C LEU A 122 -4.21 1.67 -5.77
N LEU A 123 -5.01 0.82 -6.41
CA LEU A 123 -6.47 0.86 -6.33
C LEU A 123 -7.04 0.47 -4.95
N ASN A 124 -6.21 0.00 -4.01
CA ASN A 124 -6.62 -0.15 -2.61
C ASN A 124 -6.86 1.21 -1.94
N VAL A 125 -6.14 2.26 -2.38
CA VAL A 125 -6.29 3.63 -1.85
C VAL A 125 -7.01 4.57 -2.81
N LEU A 126 -7.18 4.17 -4.09
CA LEU A 126 -7.94 4.90 -5.10
C LEU A 126 -9.03 4.02 -5.75
N PRO A 127 -10.02 3.53 -4.99
CA PRO A 127 -10.99 2.56 -5.52
C PRO A 127 -11.82 3.10 -6.69
N TRP A 128 -12.04 4.41 -6.76
CA TRP A 128 -12.76 5.08 -7.84
C TRP A 128 -12.02 5.04 -9.19
N ALA A 129 -10.71 4.79 -9.20
CA ALA A 129 -9.89 4.71 -10.41
C ALA A 129 -9.94 3.34 -11.11
N ARG A 130 -10.68 2.36 -10.55
CA ARG A 130 -10.84 1.01 -11.12
C ARG A 130 -11.24 0.98 -12.61
N PRO A 131 -12.12 1.87 -13.11
CA PRO A 131 -12.49 1.88 -14.53
C PRO A 131 -11.31 1.96 -15.49
N ALA A 132 -10.20 2.63 -15.11
CA ALA A 132 -9.00 2.76 -15.95
C ALA A 132 -8.31 1.42 -16.28
N LEU A 133 -8.66 0.33 -15.60
CA LEU A 133 -8.10 -1.00 -15.90
C LEU A 133 -9.00 -1.85 -16.80
N THR A 134 -10.22 -1.40 -17.09
CA THR A 134 -11.24 -2.21 -17.78
C THR A 134 -10.76 -2.64 -19.16
N GLU A 135 -10.35 -1.67 -19.98
CA GLU A 135 -9.90 -1.94 -21.35
C GLU A 135 -8.63 -2.77 -21.36
N ARG A 136 -7.77 -2.57 -20.37
CA ARG A 136 -6.56 -3.37 -20.22
C ARG A 136 -6.87 -4.84 -19.93
N TYR A 137 -7.81 -5.12 -19.03
CA TYR A 137 -8.22 -6.49 -18.74
C TYR A 137 -8.91 -7.13 -19.95
N ARG A 138 -9.77 -6.39 -20.65
CA ARG A 138 -10.37 -6.85 -21.92
C ARG A 138 -9.28 -7.22 -22.94
N LYS A 139 -8.26 -6.38 -23.08
CA LYS A 139 -7.17 -6.58 -24.06
C LYS A 139 -6.27 -7.77 -23.73
N THR A 140 -6.10 -8.10 -22.46
CA THR A 140 -5.20 -9.17 -22.00
C THR A 140 -5.91 -10.48 -21.69
N ARG A 141 -7.25 -10.48 -21.69
CA ARG A 141 -8.07 -11.67 -21.41
C ARG A 141 -7.71 -12.84 -22.31
N GLY A 142 -7.54 -14.01 -21.70
CA GLY A 142 -7.25 -15.27 -22.40
C GLY A 142 -5.84 -15.39 -22.97
N LYS A 143 -4.99 -14.37 -22.80
CA LYS A 143 -3.60 -14.41 -23.27
C LYS A 143 -2.69 -14.94 -22.16
N SER A 144 -1.86 -15.91 -22.49
CA SER A 144 -0.95 -16.58 -21.54
C SER A 144 0.53 -16.46 -21.91
N HIS A 145 0.84 -16.20 -23.19
CA HIS A 145 2.22 -16.10 -23.66
C HIS A 145 2.86 -14.77 -23.22
N ALA A 146 3.74 -14.82 -22.23
CA ALA A 146 4.36 -13.64 -21.59
C ALA A 146 5.04 -12.66 -22.56
N ASN A 147 5.64 -13.17 -23.63
CA ASN A 147 6.34 -12.35 -24.63
C ASN A 147 5.47 -11.97 -25.84
N ALA A 148 4.20 -12.36 -25.86
CA ALA A 148 3.29 -11.98 -26.93
C ALA A 148 3.14 -10.46 -26.99
N ARG A 149 3.34 -9.91 -28.18
CA ARG A 149 3.25 -8.47 -28.46
C ARG A 149 1.79 -8.06 -28.55
N ILE A 150 1.36 -7.14 -27.69
CA ILE A 150 -0.03 -6.71 -27.63
C ILE A 150 -0.08 -5.21 -27.91
N PHE A 151 -0.78 -4.83 -28.97
CA PHE A 151 -0.96 -3.44 -29.34
C PHE A 151 -1.71 -2.65 -28.27
N LEU A 152 -1.19 -1.46 -27.95
CA LEU A 152 -1.89 -0.41 -27.24
C LEU A 152 -2.99 0.14 -28.16
N ASN A 153 -4.25 0.03 -27.73
CA ASN A 153 -5.36 0.71 -28.38
C ASN A 153 -5.58 2.10 -27.77
N ARG A 154 -6.36 2.91 -28.48
CA ARG A 154 -6.67 4.29 -28.09
C ARG A 154 -7.29 4.35 -26.70
N GLU A 155 -8.17 3.41 -26.38
CA GLU A 155 -8.91 3.40 -25.11
C GLU A 155 -7.97 3.13 -23.93
N VAL A 156 -7.02 2.19 -24.04
CA VAL A 156 -6.01 1.95 -22.99
C VAL A 156 -5.11 3.17 -22.79
N ILE A 157 -4.72 3.85 -23.87
CA ILE A 157 -3.91 5.07 -23.77
C ILE A 157 -4.71 6.16 -23.07
N GLN A 158 -5.96 6.37 -23.47
CA GLN A 158 -6.84 7.38 -22.88
C GLN A 158 -7.09 7.13 -21.38
N ASP A 159 -7.40 5.90 -21.00
CA ASP A 159 -7.62 5.50 -19.61
C ASP A 159 -6.38 5.73 -18.74
N LEU A 160 -5.20 5.34 -19.24
CA LEU A 160 -3.94 5.50 -18.50
C LEU A 160 -3.47 6.96 -18.47
N THR A 161 -3.69 7.74 -19.52
CA THR A 161 -3.41 9.18 -19.53
C THR A 161 -4.32 9.92 -18.55
N TRP A 162 -5.62 9.60 -18.55
CA TRP A 162 -6.56 10.12 -17.56
C TRP A 162 -6.09 9.76 -16.15
N LEU A 163 -5.77 8.48 -15.90
CA LEU A 163 -5.33 8.02 -14.60
C LEU A 163 -4.07 8.78 -14.12
N SER A 164 -3.08 8.97 -14.99
CA SER A 164 -1.86 9.74 -14.68
C SER A 164 -2.15 11.20 -14.33
N SER A 165 -3.17 11.81 -14.93
CA SER A 165 -3.54 13.21 -14.60
C SER A 165 -4.22 13.36 -13.26
N VAL A 166 -4.90 12.31 -12.76
CA VAL A 166 -5.70 12.40 -11.54
C VAL A 166 -4.99 11.85 -10.30
N ILE A 167 -4.03 10.93 -10.44
CA ILE A 167 -3.25 10.38 -9.32
C ILE A 167 -2.60 11.47 -8.45
N PRO A 168 -1.96 12.52 -9.00
CA PRO A 168 -1.29 13.54 -8.18
C PRO A 168 -2.25 14.32 -7.27
N GLU A 169 -3.48 14.53 -7.74
CA GLU A 169 -4.53 15.31 -7.06
C GLU A 169 -5.43 14.42 -6.19
N ALA A 170 -5.18 13.11 -6.19
CA ALA A 170 -6.08 12.16 -5.57
C ALA A 170 -5.99 12.22 -4.04
N VAL A 171 -7.12 12.56 -3.41
CA VAL A 171 -7.30 12.31 -1.99
C VAL A 171 -7.44 10.80 -1.79
N GLY A 172 -6.62 10.24 -0.90
CA GLY A 172 -6.70 8.84 -0.52
C GLY A 172 -8.00 8.46 0.18
N VAL A 173 -8.07 7.25 0.73
CA VAL A 173 -9.24 6.80 1.49
C VAL A 173 -9.26 7.47 2.86
N ARG A 174 -10.40 8.00 3.29
CA ARG A 174 -10.61 8.45 4.68
C ARG A 174 -11.37 7.40 5.47
N PHE A 175 -10.99 7.20 6.73
CA PHE A 175 -11.60 6.22 7.63
C PHE A 175 -12.97 6.65 8.14
N VAL A 176 -13.23 7.97 8.23
CA VAL A 176 -14.47 8.53 8.82
C VAL A 176 -14.78 9.90 8.18
N ASP A 177 -16.02 10.11 7.72
CA ASP A 177 -16.59 11.46 7.64
C ASP A 177 -16.79 11.93 9.08
N ALA A 178 -16.05 12.94 9.50
CA ALA A 178 -15.93 13.42 10.89
C ALA A 178 -17.22 14.05 11.48
N LEU A 179 -18.41 13.54 11.16
CA LEU A 179 -19.72 14.08 11.58
C LEU A 179 -20.62 13.10 12.33
N ALA A 180 -20.12 11.94 12.78
CA ALA A 180 -20.90 11.07 13.66
C ALA A 180 -20.02 10.39 14.71
N TRP A 181 -19.73 11.13 15.78
CA TRP A 181 -19.42 10.60 17.12
C TRP A 181 -20.30 11.32 18.12
#